data_AF-A0A948CPY1-F1
#
_entry.id   AF-A0A948CPY1-F1
#
_cell.length_a   1.000
_cell.length_b   1.000
_cell.length_c   1.000
_cell.angle_alpha   90.00
_cell.angle_beta   90.00
_cell.angle_gamma   90.00
#
_symmetry.space_group_name_H-M   'P 1'
#
loop_
_entity.id
_entity.type
_entity.pdbx_description
1 polymer ?
#
loop_
_entity_poly.entity_id
_entity_poly.type
_entity_poly.pdbx_seq_one_letter_code
_entity_poly.pdbx_strand_id
1 'polypeptide(L)'
;MATIFAVMMMLSLLAFLAVVTDTGRLYLEKRTLQKNADLAALETALLYCRDQTMDSTAMDAAALNVLSRNNFQGTSGEGGNSTVTVTQSGKAVTVNLAYTVRASLFGQLLSNGFVNLNARATAKACEPIAQLAIRSKLAQIDSSQSSLLNPILGGLLGTTLNLSAADWNGILNTNINLLSYLDALSSELNLDVGDYESVLATDISITDLIEVSTEVLTTAGDTASVTALNTLAAAIPGSPLIALGNVLNVQTGASEAALDTDLNLFSLIEGAIQLASGENTANVNLPVSLPGLASISVKAKVIEPQKLSPIGNPETDEIYVRSAQVRTLVSIDLSGATGVANNLLSAITPLIGDVAIFLETVVSGNVFGAVGNLLDNVFNTLASAACGGIFPCQERKIA
;
A
#
# COMPACT_ATOMS: atom_id res chain seq x y z
N MET A 1 -75.09 -23.84 33.94
CA MET A 1 -73.94 -24.37 33.16
C MET A 1 -73.42 -23.36 32.14
N ALA A 2 -74.23 -22.81 31.23
CA ALA A 2 -73.76 -21.90 30.17
C ALA A 2 -73.01 -20.64 30.69
N THR A 3 -73.45 -20.05 31.79
CA THR A 3 -72.78 -18.88 32.41
C THR A 3 -71.39 -19.22 32.98
N ILE A 4 -71.21 -20.42 33.52
CA ILE A 4 -69.92 -20.89 34.05
C ILE A 4 -68.93 -21.10 32.90
N PHE A 5 -69.37 -21.70 31.79
CA PHE A 5 -68.55 -21.87 30.59
C PHE A 5 -68.15 -20.53 29.95
N ALA A 6 -69.06 -19.56 29.90
CA ALA A 6 -68.76 -18.21 29.38
C ALA A 6 -67.72 -17.48 30.25
N VAL A 7 -67.85 -17.55 31.57
CA VAL A 7 -66.88 -16.96 32.51
C VAL A 7 -65.51 -17.63 32.38
N MET A 8 -65.47 -18.97 32.28
CA MET A 8 -64.22 -19.73 32.08
C MET A 8 -63.53 -19.38 30.76
N MET A 9 -64.29 -19.24 29.67
CA MET A 9 -63.76 -18.86 28.37
C MET A 9 -63.17 -17.45 28.39
N MET A 10 -63.89 -16.49 28.98
CA MET A 10 -63.43 -15.10 29.13
C MET A 10 -62.17 -15.00 29.99
N LEU A 11 -62.11 -15.75 31.11
CA LEU A 11 -60.92 -15.86 31.94
C LEU A 11 -59.72 -16.44 31.18
N SER A 12 -59.93 -17.49 30.38
CA SER A 12 -58.84 -18.07 29.57
C SER A 12 -58.32 -17.08 28.53
N LEU A 13 -59.21 -16.33 27.88
CA LEU A 13 -58.84 -15.37 26.84
C LEU A 13 -58.06 -14.19 27.43
N LEU A 14 -58.47 -13.71 28.60
CA LEU A 14 -57.73 -12.70 29.38
C LEU A 14 -56.36 -13.22 29.81
N ALA A 15 -56.25 -14.47 30.24
CA ALA A 15 -54.97 -15.08 30.61
C ALA A 15 -54.02 -15.17 29.41
N PHE A 16 -54.50 -15.62 28.24
CA PHE A 16 -53.67 -15.66 27.02
C PHE A 16 -53.23 -14.27 26.55
N LEU A 17 -54.15 -13.29 26.55
CA LEU A 17 -53.80 -11.91 26.19
C LEU A 17 -52.70 -11.37 27.11
N ALA A 18 -52.84 -11.60 28.42
CA ALA A 18 -51.85 -11.15 29.37
C ALA A 18 -50.48 -11.82 29.18
N VAL A 19 -50.43 -13.13 28.94
CA VAL A 19 -49.17 -13.84 28.64
C VAL A 19 -48.51 -13.30 27.37
N VAL A 20 -49.29 -13.01 26.33
CA VAL A 20 -48.77 -12.44 25.08
C VAL A 20 -48.21 -11.03 25.31
N THR A 21 -48.93 -10.17 26.03
CA THR A 21 -48.45 -8.81 26.36
C THR A 21 -47.19 -8.85 27.22
N ASP A 22 -47.15 -9.74 28.23
CA ASP A 22 -46.03 -9.90 29.13
C ASP A 22 -44.77 -10.41 28.40
N THR A 23 -44.93 -11.41 27.54
CA THR A 23 -43.85 -11.95 26.72
C THR A 23 -43.36 -10.90 25.72
N GLY A 24 -44.28 -10.15 25.11
CA GLY A 24 -43.95 -9.05 24.20
C GLY A 24 -43.11 -7.97 24.88
N ARG A 25 -43.46 -7.57 26.12
CA ARG A 25 -42.67 -6.61 26.91
C ARG A 25 -41.27 -7.15 27.21
N LEU A 26 -41.14 -8.37 27.74
CA LEU A 26 -39.82 -8.95 28.06
C LEU A 26 -38.95 -9.12 26.82
N TYR A 27 -39.54 -9.45 25.68
CA TYR A 27 -38.83 -9.54 24.42
C TYR A 27 -38.30 -8.17 23.95
N LEU A 28 -39.09 -7.11 24.09
CA LEU A 28 -38.66 -5.74 23.78
C LEU A 28 -37.51 -5.28 24.71
N GLU A 29 -37.59 -5.60 26.00
CA GLU A 29 -36.50 -5.33 26.95
C GLU A 29 -35.23 -6.09 26.57
N LYS A 30 -35.34 -7.38 26.25
CA LYS A 30 -34.20 -8.19 25.80
C LYS A 30 -33.58 -7.66 24.51
N ARG A 31 -34.40 -7.24 23.53
CA ARG A 31 -33.92 -6.65 22.27
C ARG A 31 -33.19 -5.32 22.51
N THR A 32 -33.72 -4.48 23.40
CA THR A 32 -33.08 -3.22 23.77
C THR A 32 -31.76 -3.47 24.49
N LEU A 33 -31.72 -4.47 25.37
CA LEU A 33 -30.51 -4.89 26.07
C LEU A 33 -29.44 -5.40 25.10
N GLN A 34 -29.81 -6.24 24.13
CA GLN A 34 -28.88 -6.73 23.12
C GLN A 34 -28.33 -5.59 22.25
N LYS A 35 -29.18 -4.66 21.80
CA LYS A 35 -28.73 -3.49 21.03
C LYS A 35 -27.68 -2.68 21.80
N ASN A 36 -27.88 -2.47 23.09
CA ASN A 36 -26.95 -1.74 23.93
C ASN A 36 -25.65 -2.52 24.19
N ALA A 37 -25.72 -3.84 24.34
CA ALA A 37 -24.55 -4.71 24.44
C ALA A 37 -23.73 -4.69 23.14
N ASP A 38 -24.38 -4.76 21.97
CA ASP A 38 -23.72 -4.72 20.66
C ASP A 38 -23.02 -3.38 20.41
N LEU A 39 -23.67 -2.26 20.74
CA LEU A 39 -23.08 -0.92 20.65
C LEU A 39 -21.90 -0.76 21.61
N ALA A 40 -22.06 -1.20 22.87
CA ALA A 40 -20.99 -1.17 23.86
C ALA A 40 -19.80 -2.04 23.40
N ALA A 41 -20.05 -3.23 22.86
CA ALA A 41 -18.99 -4.11 22.36
C ALA A 41 -18.24 -3.49 21.18
N LEU A 42 -18.94 -2.89 20.22
CA LEU A 42 -18.30 -2.30 19.04
C LEU A 42 -17.44 -1.08 19.40
N GLU A 43 -17.95 -0.15 20.21
CA GLU A 43 -17.20 1.05 20.58
C GLU A 43 -16.04 0.74 21.55
N THR A 44 -16.22 -0.21 22.48
CA THR A 44 -15.11 -0.68 23.33
C THR A 44 -14.05 -1.42 22.53
N ALA A 45 -14.44 -2.20 21.53
CA ALA A 45 -13.52 -2.86 20.61
C ALA A 45 -12.72 -1.83 19.79
N LEU A 46 -13.33 -0.74 19.32
CA LEU A 46 -12.62 0.35 18.64
C LEU A 46 -11.62 1.08 19.56
N LEU A 47 -11.99 1.33 20.82
CA LEU A 47 -11.09 1.95 21.78
C LEU A 47 -9.90 1.04 22.12
N TYR A 48 -10.18 -0.25 22.37
CA TYR A 48 -9.16 -1.27 22.56
C TYR A 48 -8.26 -1.40 21.33
N CYS A 49 -8.81 -1.20 20.13
CA CYS A 49 -8.03 -1.23 18.90
C CYS A 49 -7.01 -0.10 18.81
N ARG A 50 -7.43 1.11 19.20
CA ARG A 50 -6.57 2.31 19.22
C ARG A 50 -5.50 2.22 20.30
N ASP A 51 -5.84 1.66 21.46
CA ASP A 51 -4.94 1.53 22.60
C ASP A 51 -5.04 0.12 23.19
N GLN A 52 -4.15 -0.77 22.72
CA GLN A 52 -4.09 -2.15 23.19
C GLN A 52 -3.51 -2.30 24.60
N THR A 53 -3.07 -1.19 25.23
CA THR A 53 -2.58 -1.18 26.63
C THR A 53 -3.71 -0.97 27.65
N MET A 54 -4.94 -0.73 27.19
CA MET A 54 -6.11 -0.59 28.06
C MET A 54 -6.30 -1.83 28.96
N ASP A 55 -6.40 -1.60 30.26
CA ASP A 55 -6.75 -2.62 31.25
C ASP A 55 -8.26 -2.95 31.22
N SER A 56 -8.66 -4.09 31.80
CA SER A 56 -10.07 -4.50 31.87
C SER A 56 -10.97 -3.45 32.54
N THR A 57 -10.44 -2.73 33.54
CA THR A 57 -11.17 -1.65 34.22
C THR A 57 -11.44 -0.44 33.31
N ALA A 58 -10.50 -0.10 32.42
CA ALA A 58 -10.65 0.97 31.44
C ALA A 58 -11.66 0.57 30.35
N MET A 59 -11.69 -0.71 29.97
CA MET A 59 -12.68 -1.25 29.04
C MET A 59 -14.09 -1.27 29.64
N ASP A 60 -14.23 -1.62 30.92
CA ASP A 60 -15.51 -1.54 31.64
C ASP A 60 -16.03 -0.10 31.69
N ALA A 61 -15.17 0.86 32.03
CA ALA A 61 -15.51 2.28 32.05
C ALA A 61 -15.91 2.79 30.65
N ALA A 62 -15.21 2.36 29.60
CA ALA A 62 -15.58 2.66 28.22
C ALA A 62 -16.99 2.13 27.91
N ALA A 63 -17.29 0.87 28.20
CA ALA A 63 -18.62 0.28 27.97
C ALA A 63 -19.73 1.06 28.71
N LEU A 64 -19.48 1.45 29.96
CA LEU A 64 -20.41 2.25 30.76
C LEU A 64 -20.68 3.63 30.14
N ASN A 65 -19.65 4.29 29.59
CA ASN A 65 -19.82 5.55 28.88
C ASN A 65 -20.71 5.41 27.64
N VAL A 66 -20.59 4.31 26.89
CA VAL A 66 -21.46 4.02 25.73
C VAL A 66 -22.90 3.83 26.18
N LEU A 67 -23.13 3.06 27.24
CA LEU A 67 -24.47 2.80 27.77
C LEU A 67 -25.12 4.09 28.28
N SER A 68 -24.36 4.94 28.98
CA SER A 68 -24.81 6.26 29.44
C SER A 68 -25.20 7.16 28.27
N ARG A 69 -24.37 7.22 27.21
CA ARG A 69 -24.66 7.97 25.98
C ARG A 69 -25.90 7.48 25.23
N ASN A 70 -26.20 6.19 25.32
CA ASN A 70 -27.35 5.57 24.65
C ASN A 70 -28.61 5.52 25.55
N ASN A 71 -28.65 6.32 26.63
CA ASN A 71 -29.78 6.40 27.56
C ASN A 71 -30.21 5.03 28.10
N PHE A 72 -29.24 4.15 28.37
CA PHE A 72 -29.53 2.88 29.02
C PHE A 72 -30.07 3.12 30.44
N GLN A 73 -31.25 2.56 30.72
CA GLN A 73 -32.02 2.78 31.96
C GLN A 73 -31.44 2.03 33.18
N GLY A 74 -30.38 1.25 33.00
CA GLY A 74 -29.75 0.49 34.07
C GLY A 74 -28.72 1.31 34.84
N THR A 75 -28.75 1.23 36.16
CA THR A 75 -27.74 1.81 37.04
C THR A 75 -26.69 0.77 37.40
N SER A 76 -25.44 1.03 37.04
CA SER A 76 -24.27 0.22 37.39
C SER A 76 -23.69 0.65 38.73
N GLY A 77 -23.24 -0.31 39.57
CA GLY A 77 -22.61 -0.05 40.86
C GLY A 77 -23.22 -0.86 42.01
N GLU A 78 -22.73 -0.67 43.24
CA GLU A 78 -23.30 -1.33 44.41
C GLU A 78 -24.78 -0.97 44.60
N GLY A 79 -25.66 -1.98 44.59
CA GLY A 79 -27.11 -1.78 44.66
C GLY A 79 -27.78 -1.36 43.34
N GLY A 80 -27.01 -1.29 42.24
CA GLY A 80 -27.52 -1.07 40.90
C GLY A 80 -28.35 -2.24 40.36
N ASN A 81 -29.18 -1.98 39.35
CA ASN A 81 -29.99 -3.01 38.68
C ASN A 81 -29.35 -3.52 37.38
N SER A 82 -28.16 -3.02 37.01
CA SER A 82 -27.37 -3.53 35.89
C SER A 82 -25.94 -3.88 36.29
N THR A 83 -25.38 -4.86 35.61
CA THR A 83 -23.94 -5.18 35.70
C THR A 83 -23.38 -5.24 34.29
N VAL A 84 -22.18 -4.66 34.13
CA VAL A 84 -21.43 -4.64 32.88
C VAL A 84 -20.09 -5.27 33.17
N THR A 85 -19.71 -6.25 32.36
CA THR A 85 -18.40 -6.87 32.46
C THR A 85 -17.85 -7.04 31.07
N VAL A 86 -16.69 -6.44 30.84
CA VAL A 86 -15.95 -6.51 29.61
C VAL A 86 -14.81 -7.51 29.79
N THR A 87 -14.74 -8.47 28.89
CA THR A 87 -13.67 -9.47 28.87
C THR A 87 -12.99 -9.43 27.53
N GLN A 88 -11.67 -9.46 27.56
CA GLN A 88 -10.84 -9.51 26.37
C GLN A 88 -10.42 -10.96 26.12
N SER A 89 -10.51 -11.41 24.87
CA SER A 89 -9.94 -12.68 24.41
C SER A 89 -9.18 -12.43 23.11
N GLY A 90 -7.85 -12.28 23.22
CA GLY A 90 -7.03 -11.86 22.08
C GLY A 90 -7.48 -10.50 21.55
N LYS A 91 -7.86 -10.43 20.28
CA LYS A 91 -8.37 -9.19 19.64
C LYS A 91 -9.88 -9.06 19.66
N ALA A 92 -10.59 -9.86 20.45
CA ALA A 92 -12.03 -9.76 20.62
C ALA A 92 -12.36 -9.16 21.99
N VAL A 93 -13.27 -8.19 22.00
CA VAL A 93 -13.85 -7.61 23.21
C VAL A 93 -15.27 -8.13 23.36
N THR A 94 -15.55 -8.74 24.50
CA THR A 94 -16.87 -9.29 24.83
C THR A 94 -17.49 -8.51 25.97
N VAL A 95 -18.66 -7.94 25.73
CA VAL A 95 -19.47 -7.24 26.73
C VAL A 95 -20.59 -8.16 27.18
N ASN A 96 -20.64 -8.44 28.48
CA ASN A 96 -21.77 -9.07 29.14
C ASN A 96 -22.55 -7.99 29.88
N LEU A 97 -23.81 -7.81 29.49
CA LEU A 97 -24.72 -6.84 30.08
C LEU A 97 -25.87 -7.60 30.75
N ALA A 98 -25.98 -7.48 32.07
CA ALA A 98 -27.13 -7.99 32.81
C ALA A 98 -28.00 -6.84 33.29
N TYR A 99 -29.32 -6.99 33.23
CA TYR A 99 -30.28 -6.00 33.65
C TYR A 99 -31.49 -6.66 34.33
N THR A 100 -31.77 -6.24 35.56
CA THR A 100 -32.90 -6.75 36.34
C THR A 100 -34.11 -5.86 36.13
N VAL A 101 -35.14 -6.42 35.49
CA VAL A 101 -36.43 -5.76 35.30
C VAL A 101 -37.48 -6.33 36.24
N ARG A 102 -38.49 -5.51 36.56
CA ARG A 102 -39.65 -6.00 37.31
C ARG A 102 -40.37 -7.07 36.48
N ALA A 103 -40.65 -8.20 37.10
CA ALA A 103 -41.43 -9.28 36.52
C ALA A 103 -42.81 -8.77 36.08
N SER A 104 -43.36 -9.44 35.10
CA SER A 104 -44.68 -9.14 34.57
C SER A 104 -45.79 -9.35 35.61
N LEU A 105 -47.02 -8.92 35.32
CA LEU A 105 -48.12 -9.02 36.29
C LEU A 105 -48.34 -10.46 36.79
N PHE A 106 -48.13 -11.46 35.93
CA PHE A 106 -48.19 -12.88 36.28
C PHE A 106 -46.85 -13.44 36.76
N GLY A 107 -45.72 -12.90 36.28
CA GLY A 107 -44.40 -13.25 36.79
C GLY A 107 -44.22 -12.88 38.27
N GLN A 108 -44.86 -11.80 38.74
CA GLN A 108 -44.91 -11.41 40.16
C GLN A 108 -45.66 -12.42 41.05
N LEU A 109 -46.54 -13.25 40.47
CA LEU A 109 -47.25 -14.31 41.17
C LEU A 109 -46.40 -15.59 41.31
N LEU A 110 -45.44 -15.80 40.40
CA LEU A 110 -44.62 -17.01 40.32
C LEU A 110 -43.18 -16.81 40.81
N SER A 111 -42.65 -15.59 40.81
CA SER A 111 -41.30 -15.24 41.25
C SER A 111 -41.33 -14.06 42.23
N ASN A 112 -40.19 -13.75 42.85
CA ASN A 112 -40.01 -12.61 43.76
C ASN A 112 -40.16 -11.22 43.08
N GLY A 113 -40.87 -11.13 41.94
CA GLY A 113 -41.22 -9.88 41.28
C GLY A 113 -40.14 -9.32 40.36
N PHE A 114 -39.06 -10.07 40.09
CA PHE A 114 -37.96 -9.64 39.22
C PHE A 114 -37.54 -10.74 38.25
N VAL A 115 -37.04 -10.32 37.08
CA VAL A 115 -36.46 -11.17 36.04
C VAL A 115 -35.12 -10.57 35.64
N ASN A 116 -34.07 -11.38 35.65
CA ASN A 116 -32.75 -10.97 35.17
C ASN A 116 -32.64 -11.27 33.67
N LEU A 117 -32.33 -10.25 32.89
CA LEU A 117 -32.08 -10.34 31.46
C LEU A 117 -30.58 -10.24 31.22
N ASN A 118 -30.05 -11.13 30.40
CA ASN A 118 -28.65 -11.13 29.99
C ASN A 118 -28.55 -10.92 28.49
N ALA A 119 -27.63 -10.06 28.08
CA ALA A 119 -27.18 -9.89 26.71
C ALA A 119 -25.66 -10.05 26.66
N ARG A 120 -25.18 -10.73 25.62
CA ARG A 120 -23.75 -10.92 25.37
C ARG A 120 -23.48 -10.50 23.94
N ALA A 121 -22.48 -9.65 23.77
CA ALA A 121 -22.02 -9.20 22.47
C ALA A 121 -20.50 -9.32 22.42
N THR A 122 -19.97 -9.81 21.30
CA THR A 122 -18.54 -9.93 21.06
C THR A 122 -18.22 -9.20 19.76
N ALA A 123 -17.29 -8.25 19.83
CA ALA A 123 -16.81 -7.49 18.69
C ALA A 123 -15.30 -7.73 18.51
N LYS A 124 -14.86 -7.79 17.26
CA LYS A 124 -13.44 -7.85 16.90
C LYS A 124 -12.88 -6.42 16.92
N ALA A 125 -11.81 -6.20 17.68
CA ALA A 125 -11.19 -4.89 17.89
C ALA A 125 -10.33 -4.47 16.69
N CYS A 126 -9.35 -5.27 16.30
CA CYS A 126 -8.59 -5.04 15.07
C CYS A 126 -8.23 -6.34 14.36
N GLU A 127 -7.98 -6.23 13.07
CA GLU A 127 -7.02 -7.08 12.38
C GLU A 127 -5.69 -6.33 12.31
N PRO A 128 -4.56 -7.00 12.60
CA PRO A 128 -3.27 -6.35 12.39
C PRO A 128 -3.08 -6.23 10.88
N ILE A 129 -2.69 -5.05 10.42
CA ILE A 129 -2.36 -4.81 9.03
C ILE A 129 -0.97 -4.21 9.04
N ALA A 130 -0.09 -4.77 8.22
CA ALA A 130 1.26 -4.26 8.04
C ALA A 130 1.52 -4.07 6.56
N GLN A 131 2.27 -3.01 6.27
CA GLN A 131 2.79 -2.72 4.96
C GLN A 131 4.31 -2.58 5.07
N LEU A 132 5.05 -3.28 4.22
CA LEU A 132 6.50 -3.13 4.11
C LEU A 132 6.83 -2.45 2.80
N ALA A 133 7.58 -1.34 2.82
CA ALA A 133 8.03 -0.70 1.59
C ALA A 133 9.56 -0.68 1.52
N ILE A 134 10.13 -1.18 0.41
CA ILE A 134 11.53 -0.88 0.06
C ILE A 134 11.53 0.44 -0.71
N ARG A 135 12.35 1.38 -0.26
CA ARG A 135 12.56 2.66 -0.95
C ARG A 135 14.01 2.71 -1.43
N SER A 136 14.21 2.49 -2.71
CA SER A 136 15.46 2.81 -3.39
C SER A 136 15.29 4.17 -4.07
N LYS A 137 15.76 5.25 -3.42
CA LYS A 137 15.63 6.60 -3.94
C LYS A 137 16.92 7.03 -4.63
N LEU A 138 16.86 7.33 -5.94
CA LEU A 138 17.84 8.22 -6.55
C LEU A 138 17.67 9.62 -5.95
N ALA A 139 18.72 10.23 -5.43
CA ALA A 139 18.61 11.48 -4.67
C ALA A 139 18.13 12.65 -5.54
N GLN A 140 18.62 12.74 -6.78
CA GLN A 140 18.25 13.74 -7.77
C GLN A 140 18.73 13.26 -9.14
N ILE A 141 17.94 13.56 -10.19
CA ILE A 141 18.32 13.28 -11.58
C ILE A 141 18.77 14.58 -12.24
N ASP A 142 19.97 14.60 -12.78
CA ASP A 142 20.49 15.72 -13.58
C ASP A 142 20.41 15.41 -15.09
N SER A 143 20.92 16.31 -15.93
CA SER A 143 20.88 16.16 -17.38
C SER A 143 21.79 15.04 -17.90
N SER A 144 22.90 14.72 -17.21
CA SER A 144 23.77 13.62 -17.59
C SER A 144 23.09 12.29 -17.28
N GLN A 145 22.44 12.16 -16.13
CA GLN A 145 21.68 10.99 -15.74
C GLN A 145 20.41 10.80 -16.58
N SER A 146 19.68 11.87 -16.92
CA SER A 146 18.52 11.77 -17.82
C SER A 146 18.90 11.25 -19.21
N SER A 147 20.09 11.62 -19.70
CA SER A 147 20.63 11.14 -20.98
C SER A 147 20.96 9.65 -20.98
N LEU A 148 21.09 9.03 -19.81
CA LEU A 148 21.33 7.60 -19.61
C LEU A 148 20.04 6.84 -19.32
N LEU A 149 19.16 7.41 -18.50
CA LEU A 149 17.85 6.84 -18.14
C LEU A 149 16.97 6.65 -19.38
N ASN A 150 16.93 7.65 -20.26
CA ASN A 150 16.10 7.61 -21.47
C ASN A 150 16.44 6.42 -22.38
N PRO A 151 17.72 6.17 -22.77
CA PRO A 151 18.09 4.98 -23.51
C PRO A 151 17.87 3.66 -22.78
N ILE A 152 18.07 3.60 -21.45
CA ILE A 152 17.91 2.36 -20.68
C ILE A 152 16.44 1.96 -20.54
N LEU A 153 15.59 2.85 -20.04
CA LEU A 153 14.17 2.58 -19.88
C LEU A 153 13.47 2.49 -21.25
N GLY A 154 13.87 3.32 -22.21
CA GLY A 154 13.42 3.20 -23.59
C GLY A 154 13.80 1.85 -24.20
N GLY A 155 15.05 1.40 -24.04
CA GLY A 155 15.49 0.10 -24.52
C GLY A 155 14.76 -1.08 -23.87
N LEU A 156 14.33 -0.94 -22.61
CA LEU A 156 13.57 -1.95 -21.88
C LEU A 156 12.10 -2.02 -22.36
N LEU A 157 11.55 -0.88 -22.76
CA LEU A 157 10.23 -0.72 -23.36
C LEU A 157 10.19 -0.99 -24.87
N GLY A 158 11.35 -1.02 -25.53
CA GLY A 158 11.46 -1.07 -26.99
C GLY A 158 11.16 0.26 -27.69
N THR A 159 11.30 1.38 -26.99
CA THR A 159 10.93 2.73 -27.45
C THR A 159 12.06 3.73 -27.26
N THR A 160 11.92 4.92 -27.82
CA THR A 160 12.87 6.03 -27.60
C THR A 160 12.23 7.06 -26.67
N LEU A 161 12.74 7.14 -25.45
CA LEU A 161 12.33 8.16 -24.48
C LEU A 161 13.11 9.45 -24.67
N ASN A 162 12.46 10.59 -24.46
CA ASN A 162 13.09 11.91 -24.50
C ASN A 162 12.58 12.81 -23.36
N LEU A 163 12.67 12.29 -22.13
CA LEU A 163 12.31 13.02 -20.93
C LEU A 163 13.47 13.90 -20.46
N SER A 164 13.16 15.11 -19.99
CA SER A 164 14.14 15.99 -19.37
C SER A 164 14.46 15.56 -17.93
N ALA A 165 15.55 16.09 -17.37
CA ALA A 165 15.86 15.92 -15.95
C ALA A 165 14.73 16.46 -15.04
N ALA A 166 14.02 17.50 -15.46
CA ALA A 166 12.89 18.04 -14.71
C ALA A 166 11.70 17.06 -14.70
N ASP A 167 11.40 16.43 -15.84
CA ASP A 167 10.32 15.45 -15.95
C ASP A 167 10.59 14.24 -15.04
N TRP A 168 11.84 13.73 -15.08
CA TRP A 168 12.27 12.65 -14.20
C TRP A 168 12.21 13.02 -12.73
N ASN A 169 12.63 14.24 -12.35
CA ASN A 169 12.53 14.69 -10.95
C ASN A 169 11.08 14.88 -10.50
N GLY A 170 10.17 15.26 -11.40
CA GLY A 170 8.73 15.29 -11.12
C GLY A 170 8.23 13.89 -10.77
N ILE A 171 8.50 12.91 -11.62
CA ILE A 171 8.07 11.51 -11.38
C ILE A 171 8.72 10.92 -10.11
N LEU A 172 10.02 11.18 -9.91
CA LEU A 172 10.81 10.65 -8.80
C LEU A 172 10.38 11.19 -7.42
N ASN A 173 9.98 12.46 -7.35
CA ASN A 173 9.61 13.09 -6.07
C ASN A 173 8.12 13.02 -5.75
N THR A 174 7.34 12.37 -6.61
CA THR A 174 5.90 12.28 -6.45
C THR A 174 5.48 10.95 -5.83
N ASN A 175 4.52 11.05 -4.92
CA ASN A 175 3.83 9.91 -4.36
C ASN A 175 2.38 9.92 -4.83
N ILE A 176 1.83 8.72 -5.01
CA ILE A 176 0.45 8.50 -5.40
C ILE A 176 -0.23 7.66 -4.32
N ASN A 177 -1.46 8.05 -3.95
CA ASN A 177 -2.26 7.30 -3.00
C ASN A 177 -2.78 6.02 -3.67
N LEU A 178 -2.46 4.86 -3.10
CA LEU A 178 -2.79 3.56 -3.67
C LEU A 178 -4.30 3.32 -3.75
N LEU A 179 -5.06 3.66 -2.71
CA LEU A 179 -6.52 3.52 -2.71
C LEU A 179 -7.16 4.33 -3.84
N SER A 180 -6.81 5.62 -3.93
CA SER A 180 -7.31 6.52 -4.99
C SER A 180 -6.92 6.03 -6.39
N TYR A 181 -5.72 5.43 -6.51
CA TYR A 181 -5.25 4.83 -7.75
C TYR A 181 -6.03 3.58 -8.15
N LEU A 182 -6.29 2.66 -7.21
CA LEU A 182 -7.09 1.46 -7.49
C LEU A 182 -8.54 1.80 -7.78
N ASP A 183 -9.10 2.83 -7.15
CA ASP A 183 -10.45 3.34 -7.44
C ASP A 183 -10.53 3.89 -8.88
N ALA A 184 -9.60 4.74 -9.27
CA ALA A 184 -9.54 5.28 -10.64
C ALA A 184 -9.33 4.15 -11.67
N LEU A 185 -8.45 3.19 -11.37
CA LEU A 185 -8.24 2.03 -12.24
C LEU A 185 -9.48 1.15 -12.36
N SER A 186 -10.23 0.94 -11.27
CA SER A 186 -11.48 0.19 -11.31
C SER A 186 -12.53 0.85 -12.22
N SER A 187 -12.60 2.19 -12.19
CA SER A 187 -13.47 2.97 -13.06
C SER A 187 -13.07 2.85 -14.53
N GLU A 188 -11.77 2.96 -14.83
CA GLU A 188 -11.26 2.84 -16.21
C GLU A 188 -11.51 1.43 -16.78
N LEU A 189 -11.34 0.39 -15.97
CA LEU A 189 -11.54 -1.01 -16.36
C LEU A 189 -13.01 -1.46 -16.34
N ASN A 190 -13.96 -0.59 -15.97
CA ASN A 190 -15.37 -0.91 -15.78
C ASN A 190 -15.60 -2.08 -14.79
N LEU A 191 -14.81 -2.13 -13.72
CA LEU A 191 -14.94 -3.10 -12.63
C LEU A 191 -15.76 -2.51 -11.47
N ASP A 192 -16.34 -3.39 -10.64
CA ASP A 192 -17.08 -2.96 -9.45
C ASP A 192 -16.14 -2.31 -8.43
N VAL A 193 -16.49 -1.11 -7.97
CA VAL A 193 -15.72 -0.36 -6.97
C VAL A 193 -15.64 -1.17 -5.67
N GLY A 194 -14.43 -1.37 -5.16
CA GLY A 194 -14.15 -2.16 -3.97
C GLY A 194 -13.71 -3.61 -4.24
N ASP A 195 -13.80 -4.10 -5.48
CA ASP A 195 -13.21 -5.40 -5.87
C ASP A 195 -11.75 -5.24 -6.33
N TYR A 196 -10.90 -4.83 -5.41
CA TYR A 196 -9.48 -4.58 -5.68
C TYR A 196 -8.69 -5.84 -6.05
N GLU A 197 -9.18 -7.03 -5.66
CA GLU A 197 -8.57 -8.30 -6.03
C GLU A 197 -8.72 -8.54 -7.54
N SER A 198 -9.92 -8.31 -8.09
CA SER A 198 -10.14 -8.35 -9.53
C SER A 198 -9.34 -7.28 -10.27
N VAL A 199 -9.22 -6.06 -9.72
CA VAL A 199 -8.40 -4.99 -10.32
C VAL A 199 -6.93 -5.41 -10.41
N LEU A 200 -6.37 -5.98 -9.35
CA LEU A 200 -4.97 -6.43 -9.33
C LEU A 200 -4.70 -7.65 -10.23
N ALA A 201 -5.69 -8.52 -10.40
CA ALA A 201 -5.61 -9.69 -11.27
C ALA A 201 -5.81 -9.36 -12.77
N THR A 202 -6.35 -8.18 -13.08
CA THR A 202 -6.64 -7.78 -14.47
C THR A 202 -5.38 -7.39 -15.21
N ASP A 203 -5.29 -7.85 -16.45
CA ASP A 203 -4.22 -7.51 -17.38
C ASP A 203 -4.41 -6.08 -17.93
N ILE A 204 -3.52 -5.17 -17.55
CA ILE A 204 -3.53 -3.74 -17.96
C ILE A 204 -2.30 -3.38 -18.77
N SER A 205 -2.39 -2.35 -19.62
CA SER A 205 -1.21 -1.82 -20.30
C SER A 205 -0.45 -0.81 -19.42
N ILE A 206 0.83 -0.58 -19.71
CA ILE A 206 1.62 0.49 -19.06
C ILE A 206 1.01 1.86 -19.38
N THR A 207 0.40 2.02 -20.54
CA THR A 207 -0.27 3.26 -20.93
C THR A 207 -1.45 3.53 -20.01
N ASP A 208 -2.31 2.53 -19.77
CA ASP A 208 -3.43 2.64 -18.83
C ASP A 208 -2.93 2.96 -17.41
N LEU A 209 -1.84 2.31 -16.98
CA LEU A 209 -1.22 2.59 -15.68
C LEU A 209 -0.80 4.06 -15.55
N ILE A 210 -0.18 4.62 -16.59
CA ILE A 210 0.25 6.02 -16.61
C ILE A 210 -0.95 6.96 -16.69
N GLU A 211 -1.95 6.66 -17.52
CA GLU A 211 -3.16 7.48 -17.68
C GLU A 211 -3.95 7.57 -16.37
N VAL A 212 -4.18 6.44 -15.69
CA VAL A 212 -4.81 6.44 -14.36
C VAL A 212 -3.96 7.22 -13.34
N SER A 213 -2.63 7.11 -13.41
CA SER A 213 -1.74 7.91 -12.56
C SER A 213 -1.91 9.41 -12.83
N THR A 214 -2.09 9.82 -14.09
CA THR A 214 -2.34 11.23 -14.44
C THR A 214 -3.68 11.74 -13.93
N GLU A 215 -4.74 10.92 -13.96
CA GLU A 215 -6.06 11.28 -13.45
C GLU A 215 -6.02 11.58 -11.95
N VAL A 216 -5.43 10.66 -11.17
CA VAL A 216 -5.30 10.80 -9.71
C VAL A 216 -4.47 12.04 -9.36
N LEU A 217 -3.34 12.26 -10.04
CA LEU A 217 -2.47 13.41 -9.78
C LEU A 217 -3.08 14.75 -10.22
N THR A 218 -3.93 14.73 -11.27
CA THR A 218 -4.68 15.92 -11.69
C THR A 218 -5.68 16.32 -10.60
N THR A 219 -6.37 15.34 -10.01
CA THR A 219 -7.27 15.56 -8.87
C THR A 219 -6.53 16.07 -7.64
N ALA A 220 -5.31 15.58 -7.41
CA ALA A 220 -4.43 16.04 -6.32
C ALA A 220 -3.78 17.42 -6.57
N GLY A 221 -3.86 17.96 -7.79
CA GLY A 221 -3.33 19.28 -8.15
C GLY A 221 -1.83 19.30 -8.53
N ASP A 222 -1.20 18.15 -8.77
CA ASP A 222 0.22 18.05 -9.14
C ASP A 222 0.43 18.12 -10.67
N THR A 223 0.41 19.35 -11.20
CA THR A 223 0.50 19.61 -12.64
C THR A 223 1.89 19.33 -13.25
N ALA A 224 2.95 19.38 -12.44
CA ALA A 224 4.32 19.12 -12.88
C ALA A 224 4.50 17.63 -13.21
N SER A 225 4.06 16.75 -12.30
CA SER A 225 4.12 15.30 -12.51
C SER A 225 3.21 14.84 -13.63
N VAL A 226 2.01 15.43 -13.77
CA VAL A 226 1.09 15.15 -14.88
C VAL A 226 1.74 15.46 -16.24
N THR A 227 2.48 16.58 -16.35
CA THR A 227 3.18 16.93 -17.60
C THR A 227 4.25 15.89 -17.95
N ALA A 228 5.03 15.46 -16.95
CA ALA A 228 6.07 14.43 -17.12
C ALA A 228 5.48 13.05 -17.48
N LEU A 229 4.33 12.69 -16.93
CA LEU A 229 3.64 11.45 -17.26
C LEU A 229 3.04 11.48 -18.67
N ASN A 230 2.50 12.62 -19.11
CA ASN A 230 2.00 12.76 -20.47
C ASN A 230 3.11 12.62 -21.52
N THR A 231 4.31 13.16 -21.24
CA THR A 231 5.46 12.97 -22.14
C THR A 231 5.94 11.53 -22.15
N LEU A 232 5.86 10.82 -21.01
CA LEU A 232 6.15 9.39 -20.94
C LEU A 232 5.12 8.54 -21.71
N ALA A 233 3.82 8.76 -21.49
CA ALA A 233 2.74 8.02 -22.16
C ALA A 233 2.83 8.14 -23.70
N ALA A 234 3.12 9.35 -24.19
CA ALA A 234 3.29 9.60 -25.63
C ALA A 234 4.47 8.83 -26.26
N ALA A 235 5.45 8.40 -25.46
CA ALA A 235 6.64 7.70 -25.92
C ALA A 235 6.50 6.16 -25.90
N ILE A 236 5.36 5.62 -25.43
CA ILE A 236 5.12 4.17 -25.29
C ILE A 236 4.07 3.70 -26.30
N PRO A 237 4.46 3.31 -27.52
CA PRO A 237 3.55 2.67 -28.47
C PRO A 237 3.28 1.23 -28.07
N GLY A 238 2.10 0.95 -27.48
CA GLY A 238 1.59 -0.40 -27.26
C GLY A 238 2.50 -1.26 -26.37
N SER A 239 2.22 -1.28 -25.08
CA SER A 239 2.96 -2.10 -24.12
C SER A 239 2.35 -3.50 -23.95
N PRO A 240 3.14 -4.52 -23.60
CA PRO A 240 2.59 -5.81 -23.21
C PRO A 240 1.73 -5.64 -21.95
N LEU A 241 0.67 -6.43 -21.87
CA LEU A 241 -0.23 -6.41 -20.72
C LEU A 241 0.46 -7.01 -19.50
N ILE A 242 0.21 -6.41 -18.34
CA ILE A 242 0.72 -6.84 -17.05
C ILE A 242 -0.42 -6.89 -16.03
N ALA A 243 -0.41 -7.90 -15.17
CA ALA A 243 -1.27 -7.92 -13.99
C ALA A 243 -0.60 -7.14 -12.86
N LEU A 244 -1.26 -6.10 -12.36
CA LEU A 244 -0.71 -5.20 -11.34
C LEU A 244 -0.40 -5.93 -10.03
N GLY A 245 -1.11 -7.02 -9.73
CA GLY A 245 -0.87 -7.90 -8.58
C GLY A 245 0.53 -8.54 -8.55
N ASN A 246 1.23 -8.59 -9.69
CA ASN A 246 2.62 -9.07 -9.75
C ASN A 246 3.63 -7.99 -9.31
N VAL A 247 3.25 -6.71 -9.34
CA VAL A 247 4.04 -5.58 -8.84
C VAL A 247 3.61 -5.21 -7.42
N LEU A 248 2.30 -5.10 -7.18
CA LEU A 248 1.68 -4.75 -5.90
C LEU A 248 1.10 -6.00 -5.23
N ASN A 249 1.72 -6.45 -4.15
CA ASN A 249 1.29 -7.67 -3.46
C ASN A 249 0.26 -7.37 -2.35
N VAL A 250 -0.97 -7.02 -2.70
CA VAL A 250 -2.03 -6.82 -1.71
C VAL A 250 -2.68 -8.16 -1.36
N GLN A 251 -2.73 -8.49 -0.07
CA GLN A 251 -3.39 -9.72 0.37
C GLN A 251 -4.92 -9.62 0.29
N THR A 252 -5.55 -10.76 0.03
CA THR A 252 -7.00 -10.89 -0.10
C THR A 252 -7.71 -10.41 1.17
N GLY A 253 -8.73 -9.57 1.02
CA GLY A 253 -9.49 -9.01 2.15
C GLY A 253 -8.81 -7.83 2.85
N ALA A 254 -7.78 -7.22 2.25
CA ALA A 254 -7.26 -5.93 2.72
C ALA A 254 -8.40 -4.89 2.79
N SER A 255 -8.51 -4.21 3.93
CA SER A 255 -9.50 -3.14 4.12
C SER A 255 -9.12 -1.89 3.31
N GLU A 256 -10.07 -1.01 3.02
CA GLU A 256 -9.80 0.29 2.38
C GLU A 256 -8.74 1.08 3.16
N ALA A 257 -8.80 1.03 4.50
CA ALA A 257 -7.80 1.66 5.37
C ALA A 257 -6.38 1.07 5.21
N ALA A 258 -6.27 -0.17 4.73
CA ALA A 258 -4.98 -0.80 4.41
C ALA A 258 -4.40 -0.26 3.09
N LEU A 259 -5.26 0.12 2.16
CA LEU A 259 -4.91 0.62 0.82
C LEU A 259 -4.64 2.12 0.80
N ASP A 260 -5.12 2.87 1.81
CA ASP A 260 -4.88 4.31 1.97
C ASP A 260 -3.42 4.62 2.36
N THR A 261 -2.50 4.37 1.42
CA THR A 261 -1.06 4.47 1.61
C THR A 261 -0.39 5.10 0.41
N ASP A 262 0.69 5.85 0.66
CA ASP A 262 1.46 6.52 -0.38
C ASP A 262 2.51 5.60 -1.00
N LEU A 263 2.43 5.43 -2.32
CA LEU A 263 3.44 4.75 -3.14
C LEU A 263 4.25 5.76 -3.95
N ASN A 264 5.54 5.51 -4.10
CA ASN A 264 6.38 6.34 -4.97
C ASN A 264 6.07 6.03 -6.44
N LEU A 265 5.74 7.07 -7.21
CA LEU A 265 5.30 6.95 -8.60
C LEU A 265 6.40 6.37 -9.50
N PHE A 266 7.66 6.81 -9.31
CA PHE A 266 8.79 6.26 -10.05
C PHE A 266 8.95 4.75 -9.80
N SER A 267 8.82 4.30 -8.55
CA SER A 267 8.93 2.87 -8.21
C SER A 267 7.81 2.05 -8.85
N LEU A 268 6.58 2.59 -8.88
CA LEU A 268 5.43 1.95 -9.52
C LEU A 268 5.66 1.77 -11.03
N ILE A 269 6.05 2.86 -11.72
CA ILE A 269 6.33 2.85 -13.16
C ILE A 269 7.51 1.92 -13.46
N GLU A 270 8.60 2.01 -12.71
CA GLU A 270 9.76 1.15 -12.88
C GLU A 270 9.40 -0.33 -12.70
N GLY A 271 8.63 -0.67 -11.65
CA GLY A 271 8.16 -2.03 -11.42
C GLY A 271 7.28 -2.57 -12.55
N ALA A 272 6.38 -1.73 -13.08
CA ALA A 272 5.56 -2.06 -14.24
C ALA A 272 6.39 -2.30 -15.50
N ILE A 273 7.37 -1.43 -15.78
CA ILE A 273 8.28 -1.60 -16.93
C ILE A 273 9.11 -2.87 -16.78
N GLN A 274 9.65 -3.14 -15.59
CA GLN A 274 10.42 -4.36 -15.33
C GLN A 274 9.59 -5.63 -15.55
N LEU A 275 8.35 -5.63 -15.07
CA LEU A 275 7.42 -6.75 -15.26
C LEU A 275 7.05 -6.93 -16.73
N ALA A 276 6.72 -5.84 -17.42
CA ALA A 276 6.38 -5.82 -18.85
C ALA A 276 7.56 -6.27 -19.73
N SER A 277 8.79 -5.98 -19.32
CA SER A 277 9.96 -6.42 -20.05
C SER A 277 10.15 -7.93 -19.97
N GLY A 278 9.75 -8.58 -18.88
CA GLY A 278 9.91 -10.03 -18.70
C GLY A 278 11.35 -10.48 -18.91
N GLU A 279 11.57 -11.38 -19.87
CA GLU A 279 12.91 -11.89 -20.25
C GLU A 279 13.65 -10.98 -21.25
N ASN A 280 13.03 -9.88 -21.70
CA ASN A 280 13.63 -8.99 -22.68
C ASN A 280 14.88 -8.32 -22.12
N THR A 281 15.90 -8.23 -22.97
CA THR A 281 17.17 -7.57 -22.64
C THR A 281 17.17 -6.19 -23.29
N ALA A 282 17.19 -5.14 -22.48
CA ALA A 282 17.46 -3.80 -22.96
C ALA A 282 18.90 -3.76 -23.49
N ASN A 283 19.05 -3.68 -24.81
CA ASN A 283 20.35 -3.50 -25.44
C ASN A 283 20.52 -2.05 -25.83
N VAL A 284 21.34 -1.33 -25.06
CA VAL A 284 21.56 0.10 -25.26
C VAL A 284 22.98 0.30 -25.75
N ASN A 285 23.11 0.85 -26.95
CA ASN A 285 24.39 1.40 -27.38
C ASN A 285 24.39 2.87 -27.00
N LEU A 286 25.20 3.25 -26.00
CA LEU A 286 25.34 4.63 -25.60
C LEU A 286 26.39 5.26 -26.53
N PRO A 287 26.02 6.24 -27.38
CA PRO A 287 26.99 6.96 -28.19
C PRO A 287 27.75 7.94 -27.29
N VAL A 288 28.61 7.42 -26.41
CA VAL A 288 29.47 8.26 -25.59
C VAL A 288 30.66 8.66 -26.46
N SER A 289 30.65 9.89 -26.97
CA SER A 289 31.75 10.46 -27.75
C SER A 289 32.89 10.86 -26.81
N LEU A 290 33.61 9.87 -26.30
CA LEU A 290 34.83 10.06 -25.51
C LEU A 290 36.03 10.02 -26.45
N PRO A 291 36.94 11.01 -26.43
CA PRO A 291 38.17 10.97 -27.23
C PRO A 291 38.96 9.67 -26.97
N GLY A 292 39.13 8.85 -28.01
CA GLY A 292 39.83 7.56 -27.93
C GLY A 292 38.95 6.33 -27.67
N LEU A 293 37.64 6.49 -27.40
CA LEU A 293 36.68 5.38 -27.33
C LEU A 293 35.78 5.40 -28.56
N ALA A 294 35.59 4.23 -29.18
CA ALA A 294 34.74 4.10 -30.35
C ALA A 294 33.26 3.98 -29.96
N SER A 295 32.95 3.15 -28.95
CA SER A 295 31.59 3.01 -28.41
C SER A 295 31.57 2.36 -27.03
N ILE A 296 30.50 2.61 -26.25
CA ILE A 296 30.18 1.89 -25.02
C ILE A 296 28.79 1.27 -25.21
N SER A 297 28.72 -0.06 -25.16
CA SER A 297 27.45 -0.80 -25.21
C SER A 297 27.12 -1.33 -23.82
N VAL A 298 25.93 -1.00 -23.33
CA VAL A 298 25.39 -1.49 -22.06
C VAL A 298 24.18 -2.36 -22.37
N LYS A 299 24.23 -3.62 -21.97
CA LYS A 299 23.08 -4.53 -22.02
C LYS A 299 22.59 -4.75 -20.61
N ALA A 300 21.33 -4.44 -20.34
CA ALA A 300 20.69 -4.70 -19.06
C ALA A 300 19.55 -5.70 -19.28
N LYS A 301 19.47 -6.70 -18.41
CA LYS A 301 18.38 -7.68 -18.39
C LYS A 301 17.80 -7.75 -16.99
N VAL A 302 16.49 -7.63 -16.88
CA VAL A 302 15.76 -7.91 -15.65
C VAL A 302 15.68 -9.43 -15.50
N ILE A 303 16.14 -9.96 -14.37
CA ILE A 303 16.03 -11.38 -14.01
C ILE A 303 14.73 -11.59 -13.22
N GLU A 304 14.51 -10.74 -12.21
CA GLU A 304 13.30 -10.74 -11.39
C GLU A 304 12.84 -9.29 -11.21
N PRO A 305 11.55 -8.98 -11.46
CA PRO A 305 11.01 -7.65 -11.21
C PRO A 305 10.89 -7.37 -9.71
N GLN A 306 10.89 -6.09 -9.32
CA GLN A 306 10.62 -5.71 -7.94
C GLN A 306 9.18 -6.05 -7.53
N LYS A 307 9.02 -6.44 -6.26
CA LYS A 307 7.71 -6.59 -5.63
C LYS A 307 7.55 -5.49 -4.59
N LEU A 308 6.65 -4.57 -4.88
CA LEU A 308 6.33 -3.43 -4.04
C LEU A 308 5.29 -3.82 -2.99
N SER A 309 5.50 -3.30 -1.79
CA SER A 309 4.47 -3.06 -0.78
C SER A 309 3.48 -4.21 -0.53
N PRO A 310 3.92 -5.35 0.04
CA PRO A 310 2.97 -6.31 0.56
C PRO A 310 2.14 -5.67 1.68
N ILE A 311 0.83 -5.61 1.48
CA ILE A 311 -0.15 -5.18 2.49
C ILE A 311 -0.89 -6.44 2.94
N GLY A 312 -0.85 -6.75 4.23
CA GLY A 312 -1.55 -7.93 4.74
C GLY A 312 -1.49 -8.05 6.25
N ASN A 313 -2.04 -9.16 6.75
CA ASN A 313 -2.04 -9.48 8.17
C ASN A 313 -0.75 -10.24 8.54
N PRO A 314 0.16 -9.66 9.35
CA PRO A 314 1.43 -10.32 9.70
C PRO A 314 1.29 -11.60 10.56
N GLU A 315 0.10 -11.88 11.12
CA GLU A 315 -0.15 -13.12 11.87
C GLU A 315 -0.51 -14.30 10.97
N THR A 316 -1.04 -14.05 9.77
CA THR A 316 -1.50 -15.10 8.83
C THR A 316 -0.71 -15.10 7.53
N ASP A 317 -0.22 -13.94 7.10
CA ASP A 317 0.30 -13.71 5.76
C ASP A 317 1.82 -13.52 5.79
N GLU A 318 2.49 -14.03 4.76
CA GLU A 318 3.93 -13.84 4.60
C GLU A 318 4.20 -12.47 3.96
N ILE A 319 4.61 -11.50 4.77
CA ILE A 319 4.87 -10.13 4.33
C ILE A 319 6.37 -9.95 4.10
N TYR A 320 6.80 -10.02 2.83
CA TYR A 320 8.19 -9.75 2.44
C TYR A 320 8.27 -8.90 1.16
N VAL A 321 9.30 -8.08 1.11
CA VAL A 321 9.62 -7.18 0.01
C VAL A 321 10.83 -7.69 -0.76
N ARG A 322 10.85 -7.50 -2.07
CA ARG A 322 11.99 -7.88 -2.92
C ARG A 322 12.34 -6.75 -3.88
N SER A 323 13.60 -6.34 -3.87
CA SER A 323 14.14 -5.46 -4.91
C SER A 323 14.29 -6.22 -6.22
N ALA A 324 14.29 -5.48 -7.33
CA ALA A 324 14.57 -6.03 -8.64
C ALA A 324 15.98 -6.66 -8.70
N GLN A 325 16.12 -7.74 -9.46
CA GLN A 325 17.42 -8.30 -9.81
C GLN A 325 17.74 -7.97 -11.27
N VAL A 326 18.77 -7.16 -11.51
CA VAL A 326 19.18 -6.74 -12.85
C VAL A 326 20.59 -7.26 -13.14
N ARG A 327 20.75 -7.91 -14.30
CA ARG A 327 22.06 -8.28 -14.84
C ARG A 327 22.50 -7.27 -15.87
N THR A 328 23.65 -6.65 -15.65
CA THR A 328 24.25 -5.69 -16.56
C THR A 328 25.51 -6.27 -17.21
N LEU A 329 25.67 -6.03 -18.51
CA LEU A 329 26.89 -6.32 -19.27
C LEU A 329 27.34 -5.02 -19.92
N VAL A 330 28.53 -4.55 -19.58
CA VAL A 330 29.14 -3.36 -20.17
C VAL A 330 30.28 -3.80 -21.09
N SER A 331 30.18 -3.41 -22.36
CA SER A 331 31.17 -3.65 -23.40
C SER A 331 31.76 -2.31 -23.86
N ILE A 332 33.07 -2.17 -23.79
CA ILE A 332 33.78 -0.96 -24.19
C ILE A 332 34.60 -1.27 -25.45
N ASP A 333 34.36 -0.54 -26.53
CA ASP A 333 35.13 -0.64 -27.77
C ASP A 333 36.25 0.41 -27.79
N LEU A 334 37.49 -0.08 -27.73
CA LEU A 334 38.72 0.70 -27.72
C LEU A 334 39.38 0.80 -29.10
N SER A 335 38.71 0.38 -30.18
CA SER A 335 39.27 0.43 -31.54
C SER A 335 39.62 1.85 -32.03
N GLY A 336 39.04 2.89 -31.42
CA GLY A 336 39.39 4.29 -31.64
C GLY A 336 40.66 4.79 -30.94
N ALA A 337 41.28 3.99 -30.07
CA ALA A 337 42.48 4.34 -29.31
C ALA A 337 43.77 4.15 -30.14
N THR A 338 43.83 4.71 -31.35
CA THR A 338 44.94 4.45 -32.30
C THR A 338 46.23 5.24 -32.01
N GLY A 339 46.45 5.71 -30.77
CA GLY A 339 47.64 6.51 -30.42
C GLY A 339 48.27 6.22 -29.05
N VAL A 340 47.77 5.25 -28.28
CA VAL A 340 48.03 5.20 -26.84
C VAL A 340 48.40 3.80 -26.36
N ALA A 341 49.38 3.15 -26.98
CA ALA A 341 49.85 1.84 -26.50
C ALA A 341 50.56 1.92 -25.12
N ASN A 342 51.14 3.08 -24.76
CA ASN A 342 51.89 3.26 -23.50
C ASN A 342 51.11 3.93 -22.36
N ASN A 343 50.03 4.70 -22.62
CA ASN A 343 49.14 5.20 -21.54
C ASN A 343 47.85 4.37 -21.39
N LEU A 344 47.72 3.25 -22.13
CA LEU A 344 46.57 2.35 -21.97
C LEU A 344 46.52 1.82 -20.54
N LEU A 345 47.66 1.45 -19.96
CA LEU A 345 47.72 0.98 -18.57
C LEU A 345 47.32 2.09 -17.58
N SER A 346 47.76 3.32 -17.81
CA SER A 346 47.45 4.50 -16.99
C SER A 346 45.99 4.94 -17.08
N ALA A 347 45.33 4.71 -18.22
CA ALA A 347 43.91 4.99 -18.44
C ALA A 347 43.01 3.82 -18.02
N ILE A 348 43.49 2.57 -18.11
CA ILE A 348 42.76 1.35 -17.72
C ILE A 348 42.75 1.17 -16.20
N THR A 349 43.84 1.50 -15.49
CA THR A 349 43.91 1.27 -14.03
C THR A 349 42.84 2.04 -13.24
N PRO A 350 42.58 3.34 -13.53
CA PRO A 350 41.47 4.07 -12.94
C PRO A 350 40.12 3.54 -13.44
N LEU A 351 40.00 3.20 -14.73
CA LEU A 351 38.78 2.60 -15.30
C LEU A 351 38.36 1.31 -14.59
N ILE A 352 39.32 0.46 -14.20
CA ILE A 352 39.06 -0.77 -13.45
C ILE A 352 38.57 -0.43 -12.03
N GLY A 353 39.14 0.60 -11.40
CA GLY A 353 38.68 1.12 -10.11
C GLY A 353 37.25 1.68 -10.21
N ASP A 354 36.95 2.42 -11.26
CA ASP A 354 35.63 3.01 -11.51
C ASP A 354 34.59 1.95 -11.86
N VAL A 355 34.97 0.92 -12.63
CA VAL A 355 34.13 -0.26 -12.89
C VAL A 355 33.91 -1.07 -11.62
N ALA A 356 34.89 -1.16 -10.72
CA ALA A 356 34.71 -1.81 -9.42
C ALA A 356 33.74 -1.01 -8.52
N ILE A 357 33.88 0.32 -8.46
CA ILE A 357 32.96 1.23 -7.76
C ILE A 357 31.56 1.17 -8.37
N PHE A 358 31.47 1.09 -9.70
CA PHE A 358 30.22 0.86 -10.42
C PHE A 358 29.56 -0.44 -9.99
N LEU A 359 30.30 -1.55 -10.01
CA LEU A 359 29.78 -2.86 -9.61
C LEU A 359 29.34 -2.86 -8.14
N GLU A 360 30.07 -2.19 -7.25
CA GLU A 360 29.73 -2.07 -5.83
C GLU A 360 28.47 -1.20 -5.60
N THR A 361 28.28 -0.16 -6.42
CA THR A 361 27.12 0.76 -6.36
C THR A 361 25.88 0.19 -7.07
N VAL A 362 26.07 -0.65 -8.10
CA VAL A 362 25.01 -1.43 -8.75
C VAL A 362 24.49 -2.50 -7.81
N VAL A 363 25.40 -3.18 -7.09
CA VAL A 363 25.03 -4.22 -6.09
C VAL A 363 24.28 -3.61 -4.90
N SER A 364 24.50 -2.34 -4.55
CA SER A 364 23.72 -1.63 -3.53
C SER A 364 22.38 -1.07 -4.04
N GLY A 365 21.99 -1.36 -5.28
CA GLY A 365 20.67 -1.04 -5.83
C GLY A 365 20.55 0.33 -6.48
N ASN A 366 21.65 1.09 -6.64
CA ASN A 366 21.66 2.37 -7.34
C ASN A 366 22.36 2.25 -8.69
N VAL A 367 21.77 1.44 -9.58
CA VAL A 367 22.34 1.13 -10.90
C VAL A 367 22.58 2.41 -11.71
N PHE A 368 21.66 3.37 -11.66
CA PHE A 368 21.72 4.57 -12.50
C PHE A 368 22.72 5.62 -12.01
N GLY A 369 22.79 5.87 -10.70
CA GLY A 369 23.85 6.71 -10.12
C GLY A 369 25.24 6.08 -10.30
N ALA A 370 25.32 4.75 -10.28
CA ALA A 370 26.55 4.05 -10.60
C ALA A 370 26.98 4.29 -12.05
N VAL A 371 26.08 4.18 -13.04
CA VAL A 371 26.43 4.41 -14.46
C VAL A 371 26.89 5.86 -14.68
N GLY A 372 26.22 6.83 -14.05
CA GLY A 372 26.62 8.24 -14.08
C GLY A 372 28.03 8.46 -13.53
N ASN A 373 28.30 7.96 -12.33
CA ASN A 373 29.63 8.05 -11.70
C ASN A 373 30.71 7.35 -12.54
N LEU A 374 30.39 6.18 -13.12
CA LEU A 374 31.31 5.46 -14.00
C LEU A 374 31.64 6.32 -15.23
N LEU A 375 30.64 6.92 -15.87
CA LEU A 375 30.86 7.75 -17.05
C LEU A 375 31.61 9.04 -16.74
N ASP A 376 31.30 9.68 -15.62
CA ASP A 376 32.00 10.90 -15.17
C ASP A 376 33.46 10.60 -14.83
N ASN A 377 33.73 9.47 -14.17
CA ASN A 377 35.10 9.06 -13.86
C ASN A 377 35.87 8.60 -15.09
N VAL A 378 35.23 7.86 -16.00
CA VAL A 378 35.78 7.51 -17.32
C VAL A 378 36.10 8.78 -18.11
N PHE A 379 35.21 9.78 -18.11
CA PHE A 379 35.41 11.07 -18.75
C PHE A 379 36.60 11.81 -18.16
N ASN A 380 36.68 11.94 -16.83
CA ASN A 380 37.79 12.61 -16.14
C ASN A 380 39.14 11.88 -16.35
N THR A 381 39.12 10.55 -16.40
CA THR A 381 40.30 9.72 -16.64
C THR A 381 40.81 9.85 -18.08
N LEU A 382 39.90 9.85 -19.06
CA LEU A 382 40.26 10.02 -20.47
C LEU A 382 40.64 11.47 -20.80
N ALA A 383 39.98 12.46 -20.17
CA ALA A 383 40.35 13.86 -20.29
C ALA A 383 41.75 14.13 -19.72
N SER A 384 42.08 13.56 -18.56
CA SER A 384 43.43 13.67 -17.98
C SER A 384 44.49 12.91 -18.78
N ALA A 385 44.15 11.77 -19.39
CA ALA A 385 45.04 11.05 -20.31
C ALA A 385 45.27 11.78 -21.64
N ALA A 386 44.26 12.51 -22.14
CA ALA A 386 44.36 13.34 -23.35
C ALA A 386 45.11 14.67 -23.11
N CYS A 387 44.96 15.27 -21.92
CA CYS A 387 45.67 16.50 -21.52
C CYS A 387 47.19 16.33 -21.36
N GLY A 388 47.72 15.10 -21.37
CA GLY A 388 49.16 14.82 -21.38
C GLY A 388 49.85 15.07 -22.73
N GLY A 389 49.10 15.37 -23.79
CA GLY A 389 49.63 15.58 -25.14
C GLY A 389 48.98 16.75 -25.88
N ILE A 390 49.64 17.91 -25.84
CA ILE A 390 49.72 18.89 -26.96
C ILE A 390 48.65 20.02 -27.04
N PHE A 391 47.55 20.08 -26.26
CA PHE A 391 46.63 21.25 -26.31
C PHE A 391 46.22 21.84 -24.96
N PRO A 392 46.07 23.19 -24.82
CA PRO A 392 45.61 23.82 -23.59
C PRO A 392 44.08 23.76 -23.50
N CYS A 393 43.55 23.04 -22.52
CA CYS A 393 42.12 23.05 -22.20
C CYS A 393 41.84 24.02 -21.04
N GLN A 394 40.96 25.00 -21.27
CA GLN A 394 40.39 25.81 -20.19
C GLN A 394 39.52 24.94 -19.28
N GLU A 395 39.77 25.04 -17.97
CA GLU A 395 38.91 24.49 -16.94
C GLU A 395 37.49 25.03 -17.09
N ARG A 396 36.53 24.15 -17.39
CA ARG A 396 35.11 24.45 -17.18
C ARG A 396 34.79 24.09 -15.74
N LYS A 397 34.88 25.08 -14.84
CA LYS A 397 34.24 24.99 -13.52
C LYS A 397 32.74 24.76 -13.74
N ILE A 398 32.23 23.65 -13.23
CA ILE A 398 30.80 23.41 -13.08
C ILE A 398 30.54 23.41 -11.57
N ALA A 399 29.65 24.31 -11.17
CA ALA A 399 29.08 24.43 -9.84
C ALA A 399 27.84 23.54 -9.72
#